data_AF-A0A2G5KJS8-F1
#
_entry.id   AF-A0A2G5KJS8-F1
#
_cell.length_a   1.000
_cell.length_b   1.000
_cell.length_c   1.000
_cell.angle_alpha   90.00
_cell.angle_beta   90.00
_cell.angle_gamma   90.00
#
_symmetry.space_group_name_H-M   'P 1'
#
loop_
_entity.id
_entity.type
_entity.pdbx_description
1 polymer ?
#
loop_
_entity_poly.entity_id
_entity_poly.type
_entity_poly.pdbx_seq_one_letter_code
_entity_poly.pdbx_strand_id
1 'polypeptide(L)'
;MTMTMAMAAPSPSLGRMAVLHGEDTIVTGVARMFLATSLYFGESFSQDMAEVVVRKILAEYELRSCIKLEDVVVICKELVATEQFGKFTANKLLTFIKSYKKRRMEAAVAESLDTVQQSKSYDMNMAERLHRTQMEDSKDKGKIVDRLRTDIKKYYK
;
A
#
# COMPACT_ATOMS: atom_id res chain seq x y z
N MET A 1 -12.05 7.80 3.01
CA MET A 1 -10.60 7.83 2.80
C MET A 1 -9.94 7.06 3.91
N THR A 2 -9.41 5.88 3.58
CA THR A 2 -8.76 4.94 4.50
C THR A 2 -7.25 4.94 4.28
N MET A 3 -6.49 4.31 5.18
CA MET A 3 -5.04 4.12 5.03
C MET A 3 -4.69 3.40 3.73
N THR A 4 -5.43 2.34 3.36
CA THR A 4 -5.22 1.61 2.10
C THR A 4 -5.41 2.50 0.86
N MET A 5 -6.44 3.35 0.86
CA MET A 5 -6.65 4.32 -0.22
C MET A 5 -5.52 5.36 -0.29
N ALA A 6 -4.98 5.79 0.85
CA ALA A 6 -3.87 6.74 0.89
C ALA A 6 -2.56 6.11 0.39
N MET A 7 -2.32 4.85 0.72
CA MET A 7 -1.16 4.10 0.21
C MET A 7 -1.19 3.97 -1.31
N ALA A 8 -2.35 3.60 -1.87
CA ALA A 8 -2.57 3.44 -3.31
C ALA A 8 -2.61 4.76 -4.11
N ALA A 9 -2.68 5.92 -3.45
CA ALA A 9 -2.74 7.20 -4.13
C ALA A 9 -1.47 7.44 -4.97
N PRO A 10 -1.58 7.93 -6.22
CA PRO A 10 -0.42 8.15 -7.10
C PRO A 10 0.40 9.40 -6.72
N SER A 11 -0.04 10.13 -5.70
CA SER A 11 0.59 11.37 -5.26
C SER A 11 2.01 11.15 -4.73
N PRO A 12 2.89 12.14 -4.94
CA PRO A 12 4.22 12.12 -4.34
C PRO A 12 4.17 12.26 -2.82
N SER A 13 5.24 11.84 -2.14
CA SER A 13 5.42 12.09 -0.71
C SER A 13 5.54 13.59 -0.41
N LEU A 14 5.25 13.98 0.84
CA LEU A 14 5.43 15.35 1.34
C LEU A 14 6.84 15.87 1.05
N GLY A 15 7.86 15.02 1.21
CA GLY A 15 9.24 15.37 0.92
C GLY A 15 9.50 15.68 -0.55
N ARG A 16 8.88 14.95 -1.48
CA ARG A 16 9.00 15.22 -2.92
C ARG A 16 8.18 16.44 -3.32
N MET A 17 7.01 16.63 -2.74
CA MET A 17 6.25 17.86 -2.95
C MET A 17 6.96 19.12 -2.45
N ALA A 18 7.66 19.04 -1.32
CA ALA A 18 8.44 20.16 -0.79
C ALA A 18 9.54 20.59 -1.78
N VAL A 19 10.12 19.64 -2.52
CA VAL A 19 11.07 19.91 -3.61
C VAL A 19 10.39 20.55 -4.82
N LEU A 20 9.18 20.10 -5.18
CA LEU A 20 8.46 20.56 -6.39
C LEU A 20 7.78 21.92 -6.22
N HIS A 21 7.26 22.20 -5.03
CA HIS A 21 6.40 23.35 -4.77
C HIS A 21 6.96 24.33 -3.74
N GLY A 22 8.10 24.01 -3.13
CA GLY A 22 8.69 24.78 -2.04
C GLY A 22 8.28 24.25 -0.66
N GLU A 23 9.25 24.22 0.25
CA GLU A 23 9.04 23.67 1.59
C GLU A 23 7.98 24.45 2.38
N ASP A 24 8.04 25.78 2.37
CA ASP A 24 7.12 26.61 3.14
C ASP A 24 5.67 26.46 2.68
N THR A 25 5.42 26.28 1.38
CA THR A 25 4.07 26.01 0.86
C THR A 25 3.50 24.72 1.43
N ILE A 26 4.32 23.66 1.49
CA ILE A 26 3.91 22.37 2.07
C ILE A 26 3.73 22.49 3.58
N VAL A 27 4.64 23.18 4.27
CA VAL A 27 4.56 23.43 5.71
C VAL A 27 3.27 24.14 6.06
N THR A 28 2.97 25.28 5.42
CA THR A 28 1.75 26.05 5.68
C THR A 28 0.49 25.25 5.35
N GLY A 29 0.47 24.53 4.22
CA GLY A 29 -0.68 23.74 3.81
C GLY A 29 -1.03 22.63 4.80
N VAL A 30 -0.03 21.82 5.16
CA VAL A 30 -0.22 20.70 6.11
C VAL A 30 -0.48 21.22 7.54
N ALA A 31 0.20 22.30 7.95
CA ALA A 31 -0.01 22.91 9.25
C ALA A 31 -1.46 23.40 9.42
N ARG A 32 -2.05 23.99 8.39
CA ARG A 32 -3.47 24.39 8.40
C ARG A 32 -4.42 23.20 8.56
N MET A 33 -4.09 22.04 8.01
CA MET A 33 -4.88 20.82 8.23
C MET A 33 -4.84 20.37 9.69
N PHE A 34 -3.67 20.39 10.32
CA PHE A 34 -3.53 20.08 11.73
C PHE A 34 -4.18 21.12 12.64
N LEU A 35 -4.08 22.41 12.29
CA LEU A 35 -4.77 23.48 13.00
C LEU A 35 -6.29 23.29 12.93
N ALA A 36 -6.84 23.06 11.73
CA ALA A 36 -8.26 22.77 11.56
C ALA A 36 -8.71 21.53 12.35
N THR A 37 -7.87 20.50 12.41
CA THR A 37 -8.12 19.29 13.21
C THR A 37 -8.10 19.59 14.71
N SER A 38 -7.25 20.50 15.16
CA SER A 38 -7.14 20.86 16.58
C SER A 38 -8.39 21.51 17.15
N LEU A 39 -9.23 22.13 16.30
CA LEU A 39 -10.50 22.75 16.71
C LEU A 39 -11.48 21.77 17.37
N TYR A 40 -11.35 20.48 17.09
CA TYR A 40 -12.15 19.42 17.73
C TYR A 40 -11.71 19.11 19.17
N PHE A 41 -10.57 19.65 19.63
CA PHE A 41 -9.94 19.34 20.93
C PHE A 41 -9.70 20.58 21.80
N GLY A 42 -10.18 21.76 21.38
CA GLY A 42 -10.04 23.05 22.10
C GLY A 42 -8.80 23.88 21.71
N GLU A 43 -8.71 25.10 22.23
CA GLU A 43 -7.88 26.20 21.69
C GLU A 43 -6.37 26.16 21.96
N SER A 44 -5.80 25.03 22.40
CA SER A 44 -4.40 25.03 22.87
C SER A 44 -3.31 24.78 21.81
N PHE A 45 -3.68 24.63 20.53
CA PHE A 45 -2.75 24.29 19.47
C PHE A 45 -2.61 25.45 18.48
N SER A 46 -1.45 26.10 18.50
CA SER A 46 -1.19 27.25 17.63
C SER A 46 -0.68 26.84 16.25
N GLN A 47 -0.77 27.76 15.29
CA GLN A 47 -0.17 27.61 13.96
C GLN A 47 1.33 27.28 14.07
N ASP A 48 2.09 27.96 14.93
CA ASP A 48 3.53 27.71 15.12
C ASP A 48 3.80 26.28 15.59
N MET A 49 2.98 25.75 16.50
CA MET A 49 3.10 24.34 16.94
C MET A 49 2.83 23.38 15.78
N ALA A 50 1.84 23.68 14.94
CA ALA A 50 1.52 22.89 13.76
C ALA A 50 2.69 22.89 12.78
N GLU A 51 3.26 24.06 12.49
CA GLU A 51 4.41 24.19 11.58
C GLU A 51 5.65 23.47 12.11
N VAL A 52 5.93 23.55 13.42
CA VAL A 52 7.02 22.78 14.04
C VAL A 52 6.85 21.28 13.83
N VAL A 53 5.61 20.76 13.93
CA VAL A 53 5.33 19.35 13.64
C VAL A 53 5.61 19.02 12.18
N VAL A 54 5.15 19.85 11.23
CA VAL A 54 5.38 19.59 9.81
C VAL A 54 6.87 19.66 9.45
N ARG A 55 7.60 20.64 9.98
CA ARG A 55 9.06 20.73 9.76
C ARG A 55 9.78 19.51 10.33
N LYS A 56 9.34 18.97 11.46
CA LYS A 56 9.87 17.68 11.98
C LYS A 56 9.57 16.50 11.06
N ILE A 57 8.38 16.42 10.46
CA ILE A 57 8.04 15.40 9.45
C ILE A 57 8.98 15.50 8.25
N LEU A 58 9.27 16.71 7.78
CA LEU A 58 10.14 16.95 6.62
C LEU A 58 11.63 16.74 6.94
N ALA A 59 12.04 16.91 8.19
CA ALA A 59 13.42 16.66 8.63
C ALA A 59 13.72 15.16 8.82
N GLU A 60 12.76 14.37 9.31
CA GLU A 60 12.93 12.94 9.54
C GLU A 60 12.75 12.16 8.23
N TYR A 61 13.85 11.61 7.67
CA TYR A 61 13.86 10.96 6.35
C TYR A 61 12.74 9.92 6.18
N GLU A 62 12.51 9.10 7.21
CA GLU A 62 11.48 8.07 7.16
C GLU A 62 10.06 8.65 7.03
N LEU A 63 9.77 9.78 7.68
CA LEU A 63 8.47 10.43 7.58
C LEU A 63 8.38 11.22 6.27
N ARG A 64 9.44 11.95 5.92
CA ARG A 64 9.58 12.75 4.70
C ARG A 64 9.32 11.94 3.43
N SER A 65 9.90 10.74 3.35
CA SER A 65 9.83 9.88 2.15
C SER A 65 8.55 9.05 2.09
N CYS A 66 7.95 8.74 3.24
CA CYS A 66 6.86 7.80 3.36
C CYS A 66 5.48 8.48 3.28
N ILE A 67 5.29 9.59 3.99
CA ILE A 67 3.99 10.26 4.17
C ILE A 67 3.61 11.08 2.93
N LYS A 68 2.35 10.96 2.49
CA LYS A 68 1.68 11.73 1.43
C LYS A 68 0.63 12.67 2.02
N LEU A 69 0.02 13.57 1.23
CA LEU A 69 -1.09 14.41 1.70
C LEU A 69 -2.30 13.57 2.12
N GLU A 70 -2.54 12.51 1.37
CA GLU A 70 -3.59 11.53 1.61
C GLU A 70 -3.43 10.88 2.98
N ASP A 71 -2.19 10.57 3.37
CA ASP A 71 -1.89 10.05 4.70
C ASP A 71 -2.19 11.10 5.78
N VAL A 72 -1.88 12.39 5.56
CA VAL A 72 -2.25 13.49 6.47
C VAL A 72 -3.77 13.56 6.65
N VAL A 73 -4.55 13.44 5.57
CA VAL A 73 -6.02 13.41 5.66
C VAL A 73 -6.50 12.25 6.52
N VAL A 74 -5.92 11.06 6.36
CA VAL A 74 -6.28 9.89 7.18
C VAL A 74 -5.91 10.12 8.64
N ILE A 75 -4.71 10.65 8.92
CA ILE A 75 -4.27 11.01 10.27
C ILE A 75 -5.27 11.97 10.91
N CYS A 76 -5.66 13.05 10.23
CA CYS A 76 -6.65 14.00 10.72
C CYS A 76 -8.00 13.33 11.05
N LYS A 77 -8.46 12.41 10.19
CA LYS A 77 -9.72 11.67 10.41
C LYS A 77 -9.65 10.75 11.62
N GLU A 78 -8.57 9.98 11.74
CA GLU A 78 -8.39 9.06 12.87
C GLU A 78 -8.26 9.82 14.19
N LEU A 79 -7.58 10.97 14.19
CA LEU A 79 -7.50 11.86 15.35
C LEU A 79 -8.89 12.28 15.82
N VAL A 80 -9.74 12.83 14.92
CA VAL A 80 -11.09 13.28 15.26
C VAL A 80 -11.98 12.13 15.75
N ALA A 81 -11.79 10.92 15.22
CA ALA A 81 -12.52 9.74 15.68
C ALA A 81 -12.07 9.23 17.06
N THR A 82 -10.97 9.75 17.63
CA THR A 82 -10.44 9.29 18.91
C THR A 82 -11.18 9.96 20.07
N GLU A 83 -12.04 9.20 20.76
CA GLU A 83 -12.86 9.69 21.88
C GLU A 83 -12.06 10.25 23.07
N GLN A 84 -10.81 9.84 23.26
CA GLN A 84 -9.98 10.20 24.42
C GLN A 84 -8.63 10.84 24.06
N PHE A 85 -8.55 11.63 22.98
CA PHE A 85 -7.29 12.28 22.63
C PHE A 85 -6.79 13.25 23.72
N GLY A 86 -7.72 13.85 24.48
CA GLY A 86 -7.46 14.88 25.48
C GLY A 86 -6.87 16.13 24.83
N LYS A 87 -5.99 16.85 25.56
CA LYS A 87 -5.33 18.05 25.02
C LYS A 87 -4.50 17.72 23.78
N PHE A 88 -4.77 18.43 22.68
CA PHE A 88 -4.04 18.29 21.42
C PHE A 88 -2.71 19.05 21.49
N THR A 89 -1.59 18.33 21.47
CA THR A 89 -0.23 18.90 21.59
C THR A 89 0.68 18.39 20.49
N ALA A 90 1.74 19.14 20.18
CA ALA A 90 2.70 18.78 19.13
C ALA A 90 3.33 17.40 19.35
N ASN A 91 3.67 17.07 20.61
CA ASN A 91 4.23 15.77 20.94
C ASN A 91 3.23 14.63 20.72
N LYS A 92 1.96 14.78 21.13
CA LYS A 92 0.94 13.75 20.89
C LYS A 92 0.67 13.55 19.41
N LEU A 93 0.60 14.64 18.64
CA LEU A 93 0.43 14.57 17.19
C LEU A 93 1.60 13.84 16.53
N LEU A 94 2.85 14.17 16.89
CA LEU A 94 4.03 13.46 16.38
C LEU A 94 4.02 11.97 16.75
N THR A 95 3.68 11.63 17.99
CA THR A 95 3.55 10.22 18.42
C THR A 95 2.49 9.48 17.60
N PHE A 96 1.35 10.13 17.35
CA PHE A 96 0.29 9.57 16.52
C PHE A 96 0.76 9.34 15.08
N ILE A 97 1.46 10.31 14.47
CA ILE A 97 2.01 10.21 13.12
C ILE A 97 3.02 9.06 13.03
N LYS A 98 3.88 8.90 14.04
CA LYS A 98 4.85 7.79 14.10
C LYS A 98 4.15 6.43 14.23
N SER A 99 3.10 6.35 15.04
CA SER A 99 2.26 5.15 15.15
C SER A 99 1.56 4.83 13.82
N TYR A 100 1.00 5.84 13.15
CA TYR A 100 0.41 5.71 11.82
C TYR A 100 1.43 5.18 10.79
N LYS A 101 2.63 5.77 10.74
CA LYS A 101 3.71 5.31 9.86
C LYS A 101 4.05 3.84 10.10
N LYS A 102 4.12 3.41 11.37
CA LYS A 102 4.39 2.00 11.70
C LYS A 102 3.31 1.08 11.13
N ARG A 103 2.02 1.37 11.40
CA ARG A 103 0.89 0.60 10.86
C ARG A 103 0.87 0.57 9.33
N ARG A 104 1.19 1.70 8.69
CA ARG A 104 1.28 1.81 7.22
C ARG A 104 2.38 0.92 6.64
N MET A 105 3.55 0.85 7.29
CA MET A 105 4.62 -0.05 6.87
C MET A 105 4.21 -1.51 7.02
N GLU A 106 3.59 -1.88 8.14
CA GLU A 106 3.08 -3.25 8.37
C GLU A 106 2.07 -3.64 7.29
N ALA A 107 1.15 -2.74 6.94
CA ALA A 107 0.19 -2.95 5.86
C ALA A 107 0.87 -3.10 4.49
N ALA A 108 1.88 -2.28 4.17
CA ALA A 108 2.63 -2.36 2.91
C ALA A 108 3.39 -3.69 2.78
N VAL A 109 3.96 -4.18 3.89
CA VAL A 109 4.62 -5.49 3.92
C VAL A 109 3.62 -6.62 3.74
N ALA A 110 2.45 -6.55 4.40
CA ALA A 110 1.39 -7.54 4.22
C ALA A 110 0.90 -7.61 2.76
N GLU A 111 0.65 -6.46 2.13
CA GLU A 111 0.25 -6.38 0.72
C GLU A 111 1.32 -6.96 -0.22
N SER A 112 2.60 -6.71 0.09
CA SER A 112 3.72 -7.28 -0.67
C SER A 112 3.79 -8.81 -0.53
N LEU A 113 3.56 -9.34 0.68
CA LEU A 113 3.53 -10.77 0.94
C LEU A 113 2.36 -11.46 0.24
N ASP A 114 1.17 -10.86 0.29
CA ASP A 114 -0.02 -11.37 -0.39
C ASP A 114 0.19 -11.42 -1.90
N THR A 115 0.81 -10.39 -2.48
CA THR A 115 1.15 -10.36 -3.92
C THR A 115 2.09 -11.51 -4.30
N VAL A 116 3.11 -11.78 -3.48
CA VAL A 116 4.06 -12.88 -3.70
C VAL A 116 3.39 -14.25 -3.53
N GLN A 117 2.44 -14.38 -2.61
CA GLN A 117 1.69 -15.64 -2.44
C GLN A 117 0.75 -15.89 -3.62
N GLN A 118 0.07 -14.85 -4.11
CA GLN A 118 -0.79 -14.93 -5.29
C GLN A 118 0.00 -15.28 -6.55
N SER A 119 1.20 -14.70 -6.75
CA SER A 119 2.05 -15.03 -7.89
C SER A 119 2.53 -16.49 -7.85
N LYS A 120 2.91 -17.00 -6.68
CA LYS A 120 3.26 -18.43 -6.51
C LYS A 120 2.08 -19.37 -6.77
N SER A 121 0.88 -18.98 -6.35
CA SER A 121 -0.34 -19.75 -6.65
C SER A 121 -0.66 -19.76 -8.14
N TYR A 122 -0.44 -18.64 -8.83
CA TYR A 122 -0.60 -18.55 -10.28
C TYR A 122 0.40 -19.45 -11.02
N ASP A 123 1.67 -19.46 -10.62
CA ASP A 123 2.69 -20.33 -11.21
C ASP A 123 2.39 -21.82 -11.02
N MET A 124 1.90 -22.21 -9.84
CA MET A 124 1.47 -23.60 -9.57
C MET A 124 0.29 -24.00 -10.45
N ASN A 125 -0.70 -23.12 -10.62
CA ASN A 125 -1.85 -23.35 -11.49
C ASN A 125 -1.45 -23.41 -12.98
N MET A 126 -0.46 -22.63 -13.40
CA MET A 126 0.09 -22.66 -14.77
C MET A 126 0.82 -23.98 -15.04
N ALA A 127 1.66 -24.42 -14.09
CA ALA A 127 2.38 -25.70 -14.17
C ALA A 127 1.41 -26.89 -14.20
N GLU A 128 0.35 -26.87 -13.39
CA GLU A 128 -0.67 -27.92 -13.37
C GLU A 128 -1.48 -27.97 -14.67
N ARG A 129 -1.81 -26.81 -15.26
CA ARG A 129 -2.45 -26.71 -16.59
C ARG A 129 -1.55 -27.24 -17.70
N LEU A 130 -0.26 -26.87 -17.72
CA LEU A 130 0.72 -27.37 -18.69
C LEU A 130 0.89 -28.89 -18.58
N HIS A 131 0.94 -29.43 -17.35
CA HIS A 131 1.04 -30.86 -17.14
C HIS A 131 -0.20 -31.62 -17.63
N ARG A 132 -1.41 -31.07 -17.41
CA ARG A 132 -2.66 -31.64 -17.91
C ARG A 132 -2.68 -31.68 -19.45
N THR A 133 -2.27 -30.59 -20.12
CA THR A 133 -2.21 -30.56 -21.59
C THR A 133 -1.20 -31.58 -22.16
N GLN A 134 -0.03 -31.73 -21.53
CA GLN A 134 0.95 -32.75 -21.97
C GLN A 134 0.46 -34.19 -21.79
N MET A 135 -0.34 -34.46 -20.75
CA MET A 135 -0.95 -35.77 -20.53
C MET A 135 -2.07 -36.09 -21.54
N GLU A 136 -2.83 -35.09 -21.99
CA GLU A 136 -3.86 -35.24 -23.02
C GLU A 136 -3.23 -35.54 -24.39
N ASP A 137 -2.19 -34.80 -24.79
CA ASP A 137 -1.45 -35.04 -26.04
C ASP A 137 -0.79 -36.43 -26.10
N SER A 138 -0.37 -36.96 -24.94
CA SER A 138 0.25 -38.28 -24.85
C SER A 138 -0.77 -39.42 -25.04
N LYS A 139 -2.02 -39.23 -24.56
CA LYS A 139 -3.10 -40.21 -24.75
C LYS A 139 -3.57 -40.29 -26.19
N ASP A 140 -3.62 -39.17 -26.90
CA ASP A 140 -4.05 -39.15 -28.30
C ASP A 140 -2.98 -39.72 -29.25
N LYS A 141 -1.69 -39.52 -28.95
CA LYS A 141 -0.60 -40.21 -29.67
C LYS A 141 -0.68 -41.74 -29.51
N GLY A 142 -0.99 -42.25 -28.32
CA GLY A 142 -1.18 -43.68 -28.09
C GLY A 142 -2.31 -44.28 -28.93
N LYS A 143 -3.46 -43.60 -28.99
CA LYS A 143 -4.61 -44.05 -29.81
C LYS A 143 -4.32 -44.05 -31.31
N ILE A 144 -3.53 -43.09 -31.80
CA ILE A 144 -3.14 -43.03 -33.22
C ILE A 144 -2.19 -44.19 -33.57
N VAL A 145 -1.21 -44.47 -32.70
CA VAL A 145 -0.27 -45.59 -32.89
C VAL A 145 -0.99 -46.94 -32.85
N ASP A 146 -1.97 -47.11 -31.96
CA ASP A 146 -2.74 -48.35 -31.87
C ASP A 146 -3.67 -48.56 -33.07
N ARG A 147 -4.27 -47.50 -33.63
CA ARG A 147 -5.02 -47.57 -34.90
C ARG A 147 -4.11 -47.97 -36.06
N LEU A 148 -2.96 -47.32 -36.20
CA LEU A 148 -1.98 -47.64 -37.26
C LEU A 148 -1.49 -49.09 -37.17
N ARG A 149 -1.23 -49.61 -35.95
CA ARG A 149 -0.87 -51.03 -35.75
C ARG A 149 -1.98 -51.99 -36.13
N THR A 150 -3.23 -51.61 -35.88
CA THR A 150 -4.40 -52.43 -36.23
C THR A 150 -4.62 -52.47 -37.73
N ASP A 151 -4.47 -51.33 -38.40
CA ASP A 151 -4.59 -51.22 -39.86
C ASP A 151 -3.47 -51.99 -40.58
N ILE A 152 -2.22 -51.88 -40.13
CA ILE A 152 -1.08 -52.63 -40.71
C ILE A 152 -1.30 -54.14 -40.58
N LYS A 153 -1.81 -54.66 -39.45
CA LYS A 153 -2.12 -56.09 -39.29
C LYS A 153 -3.20 -56.59 -40.25
N LYS A 154 -4.05 -55.70 -40.78
CA LYS A 154 -5.13 -56.04 -41.72
C LYS A 154 -4.63 -56.26 -43.14
N TYR A 155 -3.49 -55.65 -43.51
CA TYR A 155 -2.88 -55.76 -44.84
C TYR A 155 -1.86 -56.90 -44.98
N TYR A 156 -1.37 -57.45 -43.86
CA TYR A 156 -0.38 -58.55 -43.85
C TYR A 156 -1.00 -59.91 -43.48
N LYS A 157 -2.27 -60.15 -43.84
CA LYS A 157 -2.94 -61.45 -43.72
C LYS A 157 -3.33 -61.99 -45.09
#